data_AF-A0A9N9XBQ9-F1
#
_entry.id   AF-A0A9N9XBQ9-F1
#
_cell.length_a   1.000
_cell.length_b   1.000
_cell.length_c   1.000
_cell.angle_alpha   90.00
_cell.angle_beta   90.00
_cell.angle_gamma   90.00
#
_symmetry.space_group_name_H-M   'P 1'
#
loop_
_entity.id
_entity.type
_entity.pdbx_description
1 polymer ?
#
loop_
_entity_poly.entity_id
_entity_poly.type
_entity_poly.pdbx_seq_one_letter_code
_entity_poly.pdbx_strand_id
1 'polypeptide(L)'
;MGVFSKIYVERKNNMWIIGDLFPPYGFPGFFSAFVLCILSFYIFKKLSGDGNITVRGAVKGHSWTTVQITAKTWYCSVCESLLLNGIGVYCDCCGVCADPDCVKKANFALRCKIITSSDQNQLHHWVKGNLPFGASCKHCLEECSREPGLVDYRCCWCQMTVHTECLLKVEKVCDFGPFRRMIVPPWCVQTAKRKGALNKHLLLRGVRDPCWEKWTPLVVVANKKSGNGDGALVLSEFRKYLNPVQVIDLSERKPPAALQWCVLLSPKTVNILVAGGDGTVSWMLSTSHKLDLDPEPLLSIIPLGTGNDLSRVLNWGHQNSSELDVEDVLKNIIDAKLSELDRWKVEVISNRHLGLKLPNKTYFMYNYASIGVDAQVALNFHKTRDSIFYIYGSRLFNKMLYLTFGTQQVVTADCKNLEKRLDLYLDGKHIDLPELESIVILNISSWGAGVNLWSMVSDSSGTTSQSYHDGILEVVGIYSSFHMAQLQVGISTPLKLGQAKVVDIHLKQKAPMQVDGEPWEQPPGKLKVSFVNRCPVLINQNSSE
;
A
#
# COMPACT_ATOMS: atom_id res chain seq x y z
N MET A 1 -68.51 28.08 -34.33
CA MET A 1 -69.04 27.25 -35.43
C MET A 1 -67.87 26.68 -36.19
N GLY A 2 -67.71 25.36 -36.17
CA GLY A 2 -66.52 24.66 -36.69
C GLY A 2 -66.47 23.28 -36.07
N VAL A 3 -66.85 22.29 -36.88
CA VAL A 3 -67.32 20.95 -36.52
C VAL A 3 -66.17 19.99 -36.17
N PHE A 4 -66.40 19.16 -35.17
CA PHE A 4 -65.64 17.94 -34.85
C PHE A 4 -65.74 16.92 -36.00
N SER A 5 -64.66 16.21 -36.34
CA SER A 5 -64.78 14.77 -36.59
C SER A 5 -63.46 14.02 -36.50
N LYS A 6 -63.49 13.01 -35.63
CA LYS A 6 -62.56 11.90 -35.43
C LYS A 6 -62.19 11.22 -36.76
N ILE A 7 -60.92 10.85 -36.92
CA ILE A 7 -60.52 9.74 -37.80
C ILE A 7 -60.02 8.61 -36.90
N TYR A 8 -60.72 7.49 -36.99
CA TYR A 8 -60.37 6.20 -36.42
C TYR A 8 -59.08 5.67 -37.06
N VAL A 9 -58.17 5.19 -36.21
CA VAL A 9 -56.97 4.46 -36.62
C VAL A 9 -57.39 3.00 -36.85
N GLU A 10 -57.41 2.56 -38.10
CA GLU A 10 -57.50 1.15 -38.47
C GLU A 10 -56.07 0.58 -38.59
N ARG A 11 -55.75 -0.37 -37.70
CA ARG A 11 -54.52 -1.16 -37.75
C ARG A 11 -54.51 -2.03 -39.01
N LYS A 12 -53.57 -1.77 -39.93
CA LYS A 12 -53.03 -2.81 -40.81
C LYS A 12 -51.62 -3.19 -40.34
N ASN A 13 -51.52 -4.42 -39.84
CA ASN A 13 -50.26 -5.12 -39.61
C ASN A 13 -49.54 -5.30 -40.95
N ASN A 14 -48.52 -4.49 -41.22
CA ASN A 14 -47.47 -4.84 -42.16
C ASN A 14 -46.20 -5.14 -41.37
N MET A 15 -45.88 -6.42 -41.39
CA MET A 15 -44.70 -7.08 -40.85
C MET A 15 -43.47 -6.52 -41.58
N TRP A 16 -42.70 -5.67 -40.91
CA TRP A 16 -41.42 -5.19 -41.43
C TRP A 16 -40.42 -6.34 -41.40
N ILE A 17 -40.04 -6.81 -42.58
CA ILE A 17 -38.98 -7.79 -42.81
C ILE A 17 -37.67 -7.17 -42.31
N ILE A 18 -36.91 -7.96 -41.54
CA ILE A 18 -35.61 -7.62 -40.94
C ILE A 18 -34.54 -7.57 -42.05
N GLY A 19 -34.70 -6.65 -43.01
CA GLY A 19 -33.82 -6.49 -44.17
C GLY A 19 -33.08 -5.15 -44.22
N ASP A 20 -33.63 -4.10 -43.61
CA ASP A 20 -33.16 -2.72 -43.84
C ASP A 20 -32.30 -2.13 -42.70
N LEU A 21 -31.72 -2.98 -41.84
CA LEU A 21 -30.90 -2.56 -40.70
C LEU A 21 -29.38 -2.70 -40.90
N PHE A 22 -28.93 -3.07 -42.10
CA PHE A 22 -27.49 -3.23 -42.40
C PHE A 22 -27.00 -2.20 -43.42
N PRO A 23 -25.98 -1.37 -43.09
CA PRO A 23 -25.35 -0.46 -44.05
C PRO A 23 -24.61 -1.25 -45.15
N PRO A 24 -24.32 -0.64 -46.33
CA PRO A 24 -23.95 -1.33 -47.57
C PRO A 24 -22.55 -1.98 -47.58
N TYR A 25 -21.89 -2.08 -46.43
CA TYR A 25 -20.63 -2.80 -46.28
C TYR A 25 -20.93 -4.04 -45.43
N GLY A 26 -20.97 -5.20 -46.09
CA GLY A 26 -21.40 -6.47 -45.50
C GLY A 26 -20.76 -6.80 -44.15
N PHE A 27 -21.37 -7.76 -43.45
CA PHE A 27 -21.03 -8.26 -42.11
C PHE A 27 -19.55 -8.16 -41.65
N PRO A 28 -18.52 -8.50 -42.47
CA PRO A 28 -17.11 -8.29 -42.10
C PRO A 28 -16.71 -6.82 -41.85
N GLY A 29 -17.29 -5.85 -42.55
CA GLY A 29 -17.02 -4.42 -42.36
C GLY A 29 -17.52 -3.93 -40.99
N PHE A 30 -18.74 -4.32 -40.60
CA PHE A 30 -19.31 -3.98 -39.30
C PHE A 30 -18.53 -4.62 -38.15
N PHE A 31 -18.12 -5.88 -38.29
CA PHE A 31 -17.32 -6.56 -37.26
C PHE A 31 -15.92 -5.92 -37.12
N SER A 32 -15.28 -5.55 -38.23
CA SER A 32 -13.97 -4.86 -38.19
C SER A 32 -14.05 -3.48 -37.54
N ALA A 33 -15.10 -2.69 -37.84
CA ALA A 33 -15.33 -1.39 -37.24
C ALA A 33 -15.68 -1.52 -35.74
N PHE A 34 -16.47 -2.53 -35.36
CA PHE A 34 -16.80 -2.82 -33.97
C PHE A 34 -15.56 -3.24 -33.16
N VAL A 35 -14.71 -4.10 -33.72
CA VAL A 35 -13.44 -4.52 -33.11
C VAL A 35 -12.46 -3.34 -33.00
N LEU A 36 -12.37 -2.48 -34.02
CA LEU A 36 -11.57 -1.24 -33.97
C LEU A 36 -12.10 -0.22 -32.97
N CYS A 37 -13.42 -0.10 -32.81
CA CYS A 37 -14.05 0.73 -31.77
C CYS A 37 -13.79 0.18 -30.36
N ILE A 38 -13.83 -1.14 -30.17
CA ILE A 38 -13.48 -1.77 -28.89
C ILE A 38 -11.98 -1.61 -28.62
N LEU A 39 -11.11 -1.86 -29.60
CA LEU A 39 -9.67 -1.69 -29.47
C LEU A 39 -9.32 -0.23 -29.20
N SER A 40 -9.89 0.73 -29.93
CA SER A 40 -9.67 2.15 -29.67
C SER A 40 -10.27 2.58 -28.32
N PHE A 41 -11.39 2.03 -27.87
CA PHE A 41 -11.92 2.25 -26.52
C PHE A 41 -10.99 1.68 -25.44
N TYR A 42 -10.44 0.47 -25.63
CA TYR A 42 -9.50 -0.13 -24.69
C TYR A 42 -8.14 0.57 -24.71
N ILE A 43 -7.66 0.98 -25.87
CA ILE A 43 -6.45 1.79 -26.04
C ILE A 43 -6.66 3.17 -25.45
N PHE A 44 -7.80 3.83 -25.69
CA PHE A 44 -8.16 5.10 -25.07
C PHE A 44 -8.35 4.97 -23.56
N LYS A 45 -8.92 3.86 -23.04
CA LYS A 45 -9.01 3.58 -21.60
C LYS A 45 -7.64 3.30 -20.98
N LYS A 46 -6.74 2.66 -21.73
CA LYS A 46 -5.36 2.36 -21.33
C LYS A 46 -4.45 3.61 -21.39
N LEU A 47 -4.69 4.50 -22.36
CA LEU A 47 -3.98 5.78 -22.54
C LEU A 47 -4.56 6.91 -21.68
N SER A 48 -5.86 6.91 -21.38
CA SER A 48 -6.53 7.85 -20.46
C SER A 48 -6.30 7.51 -18.99
N GLY A 49 -5.12 6.98 -18.68
CA GLY A 49 -4.52 6.76 -17.37
C GLY A 49 -5.48 6.62 -16.19
N ASP A 50 -5.44 5.45 -15.55
CA ASP A 50 -5.87 5.23 -14.15
C ASP A 50 -5.10 6.11 -13.11
N GLY A 51 -4.54 7.24 -13.52
CA GLY A 51 -3.85 8.23 -12.69
C GLY A 51 -4.73 9.42 -12.36
N ASN A 52 -6.01 9.20 -12.06
CA ASN A 52 -6.88 10.25 -11.53
C ASN A 52 -7.28 9.90 -10.10
N ILE A 53 -6.76 10.65 -9.12
CA ILE A 53 -7.20 10.56 -7.72
C ILE A 53 -8.66 11.03 -7.65
N THR A 54 -9.59 10.08 -7.51
CA THR A 54 -10.97 10.44 -7.16
C THR A 54 -10.99 10.97 -5.72
N VAL A 55 -11.76 12.01 -5.44
CA VAL A 55 -11.97 12.46 -4.06
C VAL A 55 -13.13 11.64 -3.50
N ARG A 56 -12.83 10.68 -2.62
CA ARG A 56 -13.86 10.03 -1.79
C ARG A 56 -14.53 11.15 -0.98
N GLY A 57 -15.87 11.26 -1.03
CA GLY A 57 -16.59 12.24 -0.20
C GLY A 57 -16.97 13.58 -0.85
N ALA A 58 -16.98 13.69 -2.18
CA ALA A 58 -17.79 14.75 -2.84
C ALA A 58 -19.31 14.55 -2.66
N VAL A 59 -19.71 13.44 -2.03
CA VAL A 59 -21.08 13.04 -1.74
C VAL A 59 -21.39 13.45 -0.30
N LYS A 60 -22.49 14.17 -0.10
CA LYS A 60 -22.97 14.61 1.21
C LYS A 60 -23.06 13.42 2.18
N GLY A 61 -22.23 13.40 3.22
CA GLY A 61 -22.33 12.40 4.30
C GLY A 61 -21.00 12.12 5.01
N HIS A 62 -21.08 11.41 6.13
CA HIS A 62 -19.93 10.91 6.89
C HIS A 62 -19.46 9.55 6.34
N SER A 63 -18.18 9.25 6.53
CA SER A 63 -17.57 7.95 6.19
C SER A 63 -17.61 7.04 7.41
N TRP A 64 -18.67 6.23 7.51
CA TRP A 64 -19.00 5.43 8.69
C TRP A 64 -18.21 4.11 8.76
N THR A 65 -17.67 3.83 9.94
CA THR A 65 -16.98 2.59 10.32
C THR A 65 -17.55 2.09 11.64
N THR A 66 -17.66 0.77 11.81
CA THR A 66 -18.15 0.19 13.06
C THR A 66 -17.19 0.47 14.22
N VAL A 67 -17.73 0.88 15.36
CA VAL A 67 -16.96 1.06 16.60
C VAL A 67 -16.45 -0.31 17.04
N GLN A 68 -15.14 -0.43 17.24
CA GLN A 68 -14.56 -1.67 17.77
C GLN A 68 -14.90 -1.82 19.25
N ILE A 69 -14.88 -3.06 19.74
CA ILE A 69 -15.11 -3.36 21.15
C ILE A 69 -13.91 -2.81 21.93
N THR A 70 -14.08 -1.65 22.55
CA THR A 70 -13.04 -0.98 23.37
C THR A 70 -13.51 -0.85 24.81
N ALA A 71 -12.57 -0.70 25.75
CA ALA A 71 -12.89 -0.35 27.14
C ALA A 71 -13.50 1.06 27.29
N LYS A 72 -13.33 1.92 26.28
CA LYS A 72 -13.90 3.27 26.22
C LYS A 72 -15.41 3.24 25.95
N THR A 73 -16.15 4.08 26.68
CA THR A 73 -17.57 4.35 26.42
C THR A 73 -17.72 5.35 25.27
N TRP A 74 -18.66 5.06 24.37
CA TRP A 74 -18.96 5.90 23.22
C TRP A 74 -20.38 6.41 23.32
N TYR A 75 -20.62 7.65 22.90
CA TYR A 75 -21.94 8.27 22.91
C TYR A 75 -22.35 8.72 21.51
N CYS A 76 -23.63 8.57 21.20
CA CYS A 76 -24.19 9.05 19.94
C CYS A 76 -24.11 10.58 19.88
N SER A 77 -23.55 11.14 18.82
CA SER A 77 -23.46 12.59 18.63
C SER A 77 -24.80 13.27 18.29
N VAL A 78 -25.90 12.51 18.21
CA VAL A 78 -27.25 13.01 17.88
C VAL A 78 -28.20 12.90 19.07
N CYS A 79 -28.39 11.69 19.60
CA CYS A 79 -29.32 11.44 20.72
C CYS A 79 -28.62 11.38 22.08
N GLU A 80 -27.28 11.52 22.11
CA GLU A 80 -26.44 11.47 23.32
C GLU A 80 -26.53 10.16 24.12
N SER A 81 -27.19 9.13 23.57
CA SER A 81 -27.26 7.81 24.21
C SER A 81 -25.92 7.09 24.17
N LEU A 82 -25.65 6.27 25.18
CA LEU A 82 -24.52 5.36 25.20
C LEU A 82 -24.62 4.37 24.03
N LEU A 83 -23.53 4.23 23.28
CA LEU A 83 -23.39 3.26 22.21
C LEU A 83 -22.85 1.96 22.79
N LEU A 84 -23.66 0.90 22.70
CA LEU A 84 -23.24 -0.44 23.08
C LEU A 84 -22.13 -0.93 22.12
N ASN A 85 -21.14 -1.62 22.69
CA ASN A 85 -19.99 -2.15 21.97
C ASN A 85 -20.44 -2.98 20.75
N GLY A 86 -19.89 -2.67 19.58
CA GLY A 86 -20.15 -3.39 18.32
C GLY A 86 -21.42 -2.99 17.56
N ILE A 87 -22.26 -2.09 18.08
CA ILE A 87 -23.51 -1.66 17.42
C ILE A 87 -23.37 -0.22 16.88
N GLY A 88 -22.61 0.63 17.55
CA GLY A 88 -22.37 2.01 17.12
C GLY A 88 -21.45 2.11 15.91
N VAL A 89 -21.58 3.21 15.16
CA VAL A 89 -20.65 3.60 14.09
C VAL A 89 -19.98 4.93 14.42
N TYR A 90 -18.76 5.13 13.93
CA TYR A 90 -18.04 6.40 13.98
C TYR A 90 -17.60 6.81 12.58
N CYS A 91 -17.46 8.12 12.37
CA CYS A 91 -16.89 8.64 11.14
C CYS A 91 -15.36 8.62 11.21
N ASP A 92 -14.72 7.93 10.26
CA ASP A 92 -13.25 7.85 10.20
C ASP A 92 -12.56 9.17 9.81
N CYS A 93 -13.32 10.19 9.39
CA CYS A 93 -12.78 11.50 9.02
C CYS A 93 -12.89 12.53 10.16
N CYS A 94 -14.05 12.69 10.77
CA CYS A 94 -14.28 13.71 11.82
C CYS A 94 -14.44 13.14 13.24
N GLY A 95 -14.69 11.83 13.39
CA GLY A 95 -14.89 11.21 14.69
C GLY A 95 -16.31 11.35 15.28
N VAL A 96 -17.28 11.87 14.52
CA VAL A 96 -18.70 11.86 14.90
C VAL A 96 -19.16 10.40 15.09
N CYS A 97 -19.93 10.12 16.14
CA CYS A 97 -20.46 8.80 16.41
C CYS A 97 -21.99 8.80 16.27
N ALA A 98 -22.56 7.68 15.85
CA ALA A 98 -24.01 7.52 15.74
C ALA A 98 -24.42 6.06 16.00
N ASP A 99 -25.57 5.86 16.61
CA ASP A 99 -26.28 4.58 16.56
C ASP A 99 -26.89 4.36 15.15
N PRO A 100 -27.29 3.13 14.81
CA PRO A 100 -27.86 2.80 13.49
C PRO A 100 -29.05 3.68 13.07
N ASP A 101 -29.90 4.08 14.01
CA ASP A 101 -31.09 4.88 13.75
C ASP A 101 -30.75 6.37 13.53
N CYS A 102 -29.68 6.84 14.17
CA CYS A 102 -29.20 8.21 14.08
C CYS A 102 -28.28 8.50 12.89
N VAL A 103 -27.76 7.49 12.17
CA VAL A 103 -26.84 7.68 11.02
C VAL A 103 -27.39 8.68 9.99
N LYS A 104 -28.67 8.54 9.61
CA LYS A 104 -29.31 9.43 8.64
C LYS A 104 -29.42 10.87 9.17
N LYS A 105 -29.79 11.02 10.45
CA LYS A 105 -29.87 12.33 11.12
C LYS A 105 -28.50 12.97 11.23
N ALA A 106 -27.46 12.22 11.59
CA ALA A 106 -26.08 12.67 11.69
C ALA A 106 -25.55 13.19 10.33
N ASN A 107 -25.81 12.48 9.23
CA ASN A 107 -25.44 12.91 7.88
C ASN A 107 -26.08 14.25 7.46
N PHE A 108 -27.24 14.59 8.02
CA PHE A 108 -27.96 15.82 7.70
C PHE A 108 -27.61 16.98 8.65
N ALA A 109 -27.59 16.70 9.96
CA ALA A 109 -27.44 17.71 11.00
C ALA A 109 -25.98 18.06 11.31
N LEU A 110 -25.05 17.11 11.16
CA LEU A 110 -23.64 17.28 11.53
C LEU A 110 -22.77 17.33 10.28
N ARG A 111 -21.86 18.29 10.23
CA ARG A 111 -20.91 18.42 9.11
C ARG A 111 -19.75 17.45 9.29
N CYS A 112 -19.28 16.86 8.19
CA CYS A 112 -18.07 16.04 8.18
C CYS A 112 -16.84 16.89 7.83
N LYS A 113 -15.63 16.36 8.07
CA LYS A 113 -14.35 17.00 7.75
C LYS A 113 -14.33 17.40 6.28
N ILE A 114 -14.13 18.69 6.02
CA ILE A 114 -14.17 19.22 4.65
C ILE A 114 -12.91 18.81 3.88
N ILE A 115 -13.03 18.52 2.60
CA ILE A 115 -11.86 18.11 1.79
C ILE A 115 -11.26 19.29 1.02
N THR A 116 -12.12 20.19 0.56
CA THR A 116 -11.74 21.38 -0.23
C THR A 116 -12.49 22.61 0.29
N SER A 117 -11.83 23.76 0.23
CA SER A 117 -12.38 25.06 0.61
C SER A 117 -11.92 26.13 -0.40
N SER A 118 -12.68 27.22 -0.53
CA SER A 118 -12.22 28.43 -1.22
C SER A 118 -11.58 29.43 -0.24
N ASP A 119 -11.91 29.32 1.04
CA ASP A 119 -11.41 30.19 2.11
C ASP A 119 -10.12 29.63 2.70
N GLN A 120 -9.11 30.49 2.83
CA GLN A 120 -7.82 30.18 3.46
C GLN A 120 -7.91 30.21 5.00
N ASN A 121 -8.89 30.92 5.55
CA ASN A 121 -9.10 31.01 7.00
C ASN A 121 -9.93 29.82 7.48
N GLN A 122 -9.25 28.70 7.73
CA GLN A 122 -9.91 27.52 8.27
C GLN A 122 -10.26 27.72 9.74
N LEU A 123 -11.56 27.84 10.04
CA LEU A 123 -12.05 27.78 11.42
C LEU A 123 -11.88 26.37 12.00
N HIS A 124 -11.76 26.28 13.32
CA HIS A 124 -11.83 24.99 14.01
C HIS A 124 -13.12 24.25 13.67
N HIS A 125 -12.98 22.95 13.36
CA HIS A 125 -14.11 22.07 13.18
C HIS A 125 -14.27 21.20 14.43
N TRP A 126 -15.05 21.73 15.37
CA TRP A 126 -15.34 21.11 16.65
C TRP A 126 -16.32 19.94 16.52
N VAL A 127 -15.99 18.83 17.17
CA VAL A 127 -16.83 17.66 17.37
C VAL A 127 -17.01 17.47 18.88
N LYS A 128 -18.26 17.36 19.33
CA LYS A 128 -18.61 17.25 20.75
C LYS A 128 -18.35 15.83 21.26
N GLY A 129 -17.70 15.69 22.41
CA GLY A 129 -17.52 14.44 23.15
C GLY A 129 -16.67 13.37 22.46
N ASN A 130 -16.74 12.16 23.03
CA ASN A 130 -15.96 10.99 22.62
C ASN A 130 -14.45 11.27 22.57
N LEU A 131 -13.95 12.08 23.51
CA LEU A 131 -12.56 12.49 23.59
C LEU A 131 -11.61 11.31 23.86
N PRO A 132 -10.33 11.39 23.44
CA PRO A 132 -9.34 10.38 23.82
C PRO A 132 -9.14 10.36 25.34
N PHE A 133 -8.70 9.22 25.87
CA PHE A 133 -8.36 9.10 27.28
C PHE A 133 -7.22 10.06 27.64
N GLY A 134 -7.30 10.72 28.81
CA GLY A 134 -6.31 11.72 29.23
C GLY A 134 -6.33 13.02 28.43
N ALA A 135 -7.41 13.32 27.69
CA ALA A 135 -7.55 14.59 26.99
C ALA A 135 -7.46 15.77 27.97
N SER A 136 -6.62 16.77 27.67
CA SER A 136 -6.46 17.98 28.47
C SER A 136 -6.96 19.20 27.70
N CYS A 137 -7.63 20.11 28.40
CA CYS A 137 -8.17 21.34 27.82
C CYS A 137 -7.03 22.29 27.46
N LYS A 138 -7.00 22.77 26.21
CA LYS A 138 -5.97 23.72 25.75
C LYS A 138 -5.91 25.01 26.57
N HIS A 139 -7.04 25.46 27.11
CA HIS A 139 -7.12 26.76 27.80
C HIS A 139 -6.69 26.67 29.27
N CYS A 140 -7.29 25.76 30.06
CA CYS A 140 -7.02 25.66 31.51
C CYS A 140 -6.06 24.54 31.88
N LEU A 141 -5.67 23.67 30.93
CA LEU A 141 -4.79 22.52 31.12
C LEU A 141 -5.35 21.40 32.02
N GLU A 142 -6.58 21.53 32.48
CA GLU A 142 -7.29 20.49 33.23
C GLU A 142 -7.85 19.39 32.32
N GLU A 143 -8.02 18.19 32.87
CA GLU A 143 -8.59 17.03 32.16
C GLU A 143 -10.02 17.29 31.66
N CYS A 144 -10.29 16.93 30.41
CA CYS A 144 -11.61 16.95 29.79
C CYS A 144 -12.37 15.65 30.05
N SER A 145 -13.69 15.65 29.84
CA SER A 145 -14.56 14.47 30.01
C SER A 145 -14.53 13.86 31.42
N ARG A 146 -14.45 14.71 32.46
CA ARG A 146 -14.59 14.29 33.87
C ARG A 146 -15.95 13.65 34.16
N GLU A 147 -16.99 14.10 33.46
CA GLU A 147 -18.35 13.57 33.58
C GLU A 147 -18.64 12.60 32.43
N PRO A 148 -19.30 11.45 32.71
CA PRO A 148 -19.70 10.51 31.68
C PRO A 148 -20.77 11.13 30.77
N GLY A 149 -20.47 11.25 29.49
CA GLY A 149 -21.42 11.77 28.51
C GLY A 149 -20.74 12.37 27.30
N LEU A 150 -21.57 12.98 26.44
CA LEU A 150 -21.09 13.73 25.28
C LEU A 150 -20.74 15.17 25.69
N VAL A 151 -19.66 15.33 26.45
CA VAL A 151 -19.18 16.63 26.96
C VAL A 151 -17.88 17.06 26.30
N ASP A 152 -17.62 18.37 26.29
CA ASP A 152 -16.41 18.98 25.74
C ASP A 152 -16.23 18.79 24.23
N TYR A 153 -15.17 19.38 23.66
CA TYR A 153 -14.99 19.45 22.22
C TYR A 153 -13.59 19.05 21.79
N ARG A 154 -13.49 18.41 20.62
CA ARG A 154 -12.24 18.17 19.90
C ARG A 154 -12.30 18.75 18.50
N CYS A 155 -11.25 19.45 18.07
CA CYS A 155 -11.13 19.88 16.68
C CYS A 155 -10.62 18.72 15.81
N CYS A 156 -11.35 18.32 14.76
CA CYS A 156 -10.94 17.22 13.87
C CYS A 156 -9.77 17.54 12.92
N TRP A 157 -9.23 18.75 12.97
CA TRP A 157 -8.01 19.14 12.24
C TRP A 157 -6.80 19.15 13.16
N CYS A 158 -6.75 20.08 14.11
CA CYS A 158 -5.61 20.23 15.02
C CYS A 158 -5.61 19.26 16.20
N GLN A 159 -6.63 18.41 16.35
CA GLN A 159 -6.83 17.45 17.47
C GLN A 159 -6.94 18.07 18.87
N MET A 160 -6.84 19.39 18.99
CA MET A 160 -7.01 20.13 20.24
C MET A 160 -8.33 19.79 20.92
N THR A 161 -8.28 19.60 22.23
CA THR A 161 -9.43 19.42 23.11
C THR A 161 -9.66 20.65 23.97
N VAL A 162 -10.94 20.97 24.23
CA VAL A 162 -11.34 22.14 25.01
C VAL A 162 -12.63 21.88 25.75
N HIS A 163 -12.73 22.35 27.00
CA HIS A 163 -13.98 22.29 27.74
C HIS A 163 -15.07 23.14 27.09
N THR A 164 -16.32 22.76 27.32
CA THR A 164 -17.50 23.52 26.85
C THR A 164 -17.44 25.00 27.24
N GLU A 165 -17.07 25.29 28.49
CA GLU A 165 -16.95 26.65 29.03
C GLU A 165 -15.72 27.41 28.52
N CYS A 166 -14.70 26.67 28.11
CA CYS A 166 -13.44 27.23 27.60
C CYS A 166 -13.48 27.50 26.08
N LEU A 167 -14.49 26.99 25.37
CA LEU A 167 -14.59 27.06 23.91
C LEU A 167 -14.55 28.48 23.36
N LEU A 168 -15.12 29.46 24.08
CA LEU A 168 -15.12 30.87 23.66
C LEU A 168 -13.80 31.59 23.97
N LYS A 169 -12.90 30.97 24.74
CA LYS A 169 -11.63 31.55 25.20
C LYS A 169 -10.44 31.11 24.35
N VAL A 170 -10.65 30.24 23.36
CA VAL A 170 -9.61 29.80 22.41
C VAL A 170 -9.73 30.56 21.08
N GLU A 171 -8.63 30.56 20.32
CA GLU A 171 -8.62 31.14 18.98
C GLU A 171 -9.66 30.49 18.06
N LYS A 172 -10.24 31.26 17.15
CA LYS A 172 -11.27 30.77 16.22
C LYS A 172 -10.69 30.06 15.00
N VAL A 173 -9.49 30.46 14.58
CA VAL A 173 -8.79 29.95 13.40
C VAL A 173 -7.92 28.77 13.81
N CYS A 174 -8.06 27.67 13.07
CA CYS A 174 -7.32 26.44 13.31
C CYS A 174 -5.89 26.55 12.76
N ASP A 175 -4.91 26.26 13.61
CA ASP A 175 -3.49 26.21 13.27
C ASP A 175 -3.04 24.85 12.69
N PHE A 176 -3.96 23.90 12.57
CA PHE A 176 -3.74 22.49 12.18
C PHE A 176 -2.85 21.69 13.14
N GLY A 177 -2.55 22.23 14.32
CA GLY A 177 -1.87 21.52 15.39
C GLY A 177 -0.40 21.18 15.08
N PRO A 178 0.20 20.28 15.89
CA PRO A 178 1.64 20.00 15.82
C PRO A 178 2.07 19.38 14.49
N PHE A 179 1.19 18.58 13.86
CA PHE A 179 1.47 17.89 12.61
C PHE A 179 1.09 18.70 11.37
N ARG A 180 0.87 20.02 11.49
CA ARG A 180 0.45 20.88 10.37
C ARG A 180 1.32 20.72 9.13
N ARG A 181 2.63 20.51 9.30
CA ARG A 181 3.60 20.38 8.20
C ARG A 181 3.33 19.19 7.29
N MET A 182 2.56 18.19 7.75
CA MET A 182 2.21 16.99 7.00
C MET A 182 0.85 17.07 6.31
N ILE A 183 0.02 18.07 6.65
CA ILE A 183 -1.35 18.19 6.20
C ILE A 183 -1.42 19.03 4.93
N VAL A 184 -2.21 18.58 3.96
CA VAL A 184 -2.63 19.39 2.80
C VAL A 184 -3.95 20.07 3.17
N PRO A 185 -3.96 21.38 3.47
CA PRO A 185 -5.15 22.03 3.98
C PRO A 185 -6.24 22.15 2.89
N PRO A 186 -7.53 22.29 3.27
CA PRO A 186 -8.64 22.27 2.32
C PRO A 186 -8.54 23.29 1.18
N TRP A 187 -8.05 24.50 1.42
CA TRP A 187 -7.91 25.52 0.37
C TRP A 187 -6.81 25.22 -0.65
N CYS A 188 -5.92 24.27 -0.33
CA CYS A 188 -4.88 23.83 -1.24
C CYS A 188 -5.37 22.74 -2.22
N VAL A 189 -6.47 22.06 -1.92
CA VAL A 189 -7.01 20.96 -2.74
C VAL A 189 -7.87 21.52 -3.88
N GLN A 190 -7.38 21.40 -5.12
CA GLN A 190 -8.12 21.80 -6.32
C GLN A 190 -8.78 20.59 -6.97
N THR A 191 -10.10 20.67 -7.21
CA THR A 191 -10.86 19.55 -7.78
C THR A 191 -11.52 19.92 -9.11
N ALA A 192 -11.74 18.92 -9.95
CA ALA A 192 -12.50 19.03 -11.19
C ALA A 192 -13.61 17.97 -11.24
N LYS A 193 -14.76 18.33 -11.83
CA LYS A 193 -15.85 17.38 -12.07
C LYS A 193 -15.55 16.57 -13.34
N ARG A 194 -15.62 15.25 -13.25
CA ARG A 194 -15.52 14.39 -14.44
C ARG A 194 -16.79 14.56 -15.30
N LYS A 195 -16.66 15.03 -16.54
CA LYS A 195 -17.79 15.09 -17.49
C LYS A 195 -18.19 13.67 -17.90
N GLY A 196 -19.48 13.34 -17.84
CA GLY A 196 -20.07 12.12 -18.43
C GLY A 196 -20.24 10.90 -17.52
N ALA A 197 -19.89 10.95 -16.23
CA ALA A 197 -20.19 9.86 -15.29
C ALA A 197 -21.52 10.10 -14.56
N LEU A 198 -22.40 9.09 -14.53
CA LEU A 198 -23.64 9.09 -13.73
C LEU A 198 -23.38 9.38 -12.23
N ASN A 199 -22.16 9.08 -11.75
CA ASN A 199 -21.68 9.43 -10.43
C ASN A 199 -20.70 10.62 -10.48
N LYS A 200 -21.06 11.71 -9.79
CA LYS A 200 -20.30 12.96 -9.68
C LYS A 200 -19.02 12.79 -8.84
N HIS A 201 -18.06 12.00 -9.29
CA HIS A 201 -16.76 11.93 -8.64
C HIS A 201 -15.94 13.19 -8.97
N LEU A 202 -15.52 13.91 -7.93
CA LEU A 202 -14.50 14.95 -8.05
C LEU A 202 -13.15 14.27 -8.27
N LEU A 203 -12.35 14.81 -9.18
CA LEU A 203 -10.97 14.39 -9.41
C LEU A 203 -10.04 15.45 -8.84
N LEU A 204 -8.96 15.03 -8.18
CA LEU A 204 -7.88 15.93 -7.80
C LEU A 204 -7.21 16.45 -9.07
N ARG A 205 -7.25 17.76 -9.29
CA ARG A 205 -6.66 18.42 -10.46
C ARG A 205 -5.30 19.04 -10.13
N GLY A 206 -5.14 19.52 -8.91
CA GLY A 206 -3.98 20.28 -8.48
C GLY A 206 -3.93 20.41 -6.97
N VAL A 207 -2.73 20.63 -6.45
CA VAL A 207 -2.50 20.93 -5.04
C VAL A 207 -1.64 22.17 -4.96
N ARG A 208 -2.10 23.20 -4.23
CA ARG A 208 -1.31 24.41 -4.01
C ARG A 208 -0.42 24.25 -2.78
N ASP A 209 0.71 24.96 -2.79
CA ASP A 209 1.55 25.11 -1.61
C ASP A 209 0.87 26.06 -0.60
N PRO A 210 0.69 25.66 0.67
CA PRO A 210 0.16 26.55 1.72
C PRO A 210 1.16 27.63 2.18
N CYS A 211 2.39 27.64 1.65
CA CYS A 211 3.48 28.54 2.03
C CYS A 211 3.88 28.42 3.52
N TRP A 212 3.73 27.23 4.09
CA TRP A 212 4.16 26.94 5.46
C TRP A 212 5.65 26.59 5.53
N GLU A 213 6.32 27.10 6.56
CA GLU A 213 7.73 26.80 6.79
C GLU A 213 7.94 25.31 7.04
N LYS A 214 8.88 24.71 6.28
CA LYS A 214 9.21 23.28 6.32
C LYS A 214 7.99 22.38 6.10
N TRP A 215 7.08 22.76 5.20
CA TRP A 215 5.96 21.91 4.80
C TRP A 215 6.46 20.66 4.04
N THR A 216 6.13 19.50 4.58
CA THR A 216 6.53 18.16 4.10
C THR A 216 5.28 17.28 4.03
N PRO A 217 4.48 17.39 2.95
CA PRO A 217 3.19 16.73 2.86
C PRO A 217 3.33 15.22 2.95
N LEU A 218 2.47 14.59 3.77
CA LEU A 218 2.42 13.15 3.96
C LEU A 218 1.27 12.54 3.17
N VAL A 219 1.53 11.49 2.41
CA VAL A 219 0.51 10.66 1.76
C VAL A 219 0.57 9.27 2.37
N VAL A 220 -0.58 8.77 2.83
CA VAL A 220 -0.67 7.46 3.48
C VAL A 220 -1.30 6.49 2.50
N VAL A 221 -0.63 5.37 2.25
CA VAL A 221 -1.14 4.31 1.37
C VAL A 221 -1.21 3.00 2.15
N ALA A 222 -2.33 2.30 2.03
CA ALA A 222 -2.49 0.98 2.63
C ALA A 222 -3.45 0.15 1.80
N ASN A 223 -3.31 -1.17 1.82
CA ASN A 223 -4.36 -2.06 1.32
C ASN A 223 -5.24 -2.48 2.51
N LYS A 224 -6.55 -2.20 2.46
CA LYS A 224 -7.47 -2.52 3.57
C LYS A 224 -7.49 -3.99 3.99
N LYS A 225 -7.09 -4.91 3.10
CA LYS A 225 -7.05 -6.35 3.38
C LYS A 225 -5.72 -6.80 4.00
N SER A 226 -4.69 -5.95 4.03
CA SER A 226 -3.38 -6.29 4.60
C SER A 226 -3.45 -6.40 6.12
N GLY A 227 -2.60 -7.27 6.69
CA GLY A 227 -2.45 -7.43 8.13
C GLY A 227 -3.71 -7.89 8.85
N ASN A 228 -4.55 -8.73 8.24
CA ASN A 228 -5.81 -9.21 8.83
C ASN A 228 -6.83 -8.10 9.17
N GLY A 229 -6.81 -6.99 8.41
CA GLY A 229 -7.71 -5.86 8.63
C GLY A 229 -7.04 -4.64 9.26
N ASP A 230 -5.79 -4.77 9.73
CA ASP A 230 -4.99 -3.64 10.23
C ASP A 230 -4.85 -2.52 9.19
N GLY A 231 -4.81 -2.87 7.90
CA GLY A 231 -4.79 -1.87 6.83
C GLY A 231 -6.03 -0.96 6.83
N ALA A 232 -7.21 -1.48 7.18
CA ALA A 232 -8.41 -0.68 7.32
C ALA A 232 -8.35 0.25 8.54
N LEU A 233 -7.78 -0.23 9.65
CA LEU A 233 -7.53 0.56 10.86
C LEU A 233 -6.58 1.73 10.56
N VAL A 234 -5.44 1.47 9.91
CA VAL A 234 -4.49 2.52 9.49
C VAL A 234 -5.19 3.58 8.64
N LEU A 235 -5.93 3.18 7.61
CA LEU A 235 -6.65 4.12 6.75
C LEU A 235 -7.67 4.95 7.55
N SER A 236 -8.35 4.34 8.51
CA SER A 236 -9.34 5.01 9.36
C SER A 236 -8.68 6.04 10.27
N GLU A 237 -7.64 5.65 11.02
CA GLU A 237 -7.00 6.52 11.99
C GLU A 237 -6.29 7.70 11.33
N PHE A 238 -5.55 7.49 10.24
CA PHE A 238 -4.87 8.59 9.54
C PHE A 238 -5.81 9.60 8.89
N ARG A 239 -7.05 9.23 8.54
CA ARG A 239 -8.07 10.18 8.03
C ARG A 239 -8.53 11.18 9.10
N LYS A 240 -8.44 10.82 10.38
CA LYS A 240 -8.73 11.72 11.50
C LYS A 240 -7.71 12.85 11.60
N TYR A 241 -6.43 12.56 11.32
CA TYR A 241 -5.33 13.53 11.40
C TYR A 241 -5.14 14.30 10.09
N LEU A 242 -5.00 13.61 8.97
CA LEU A 242 -4.71 14.21 7.66
C LEU A 242 -5.98 14.66 6.92
N ASN A 243 -5.81 15.39 5.82
CA ASN A 243 -6.91 15.58 4.89
C ASN A 243 -7.29 14.21 4.28
N PRO A 244 -8.58 13.80 4.27
CA PRO A 244 -8.96 12.47 3.78
C PRO A 244 -8.48 12.13 2.36
N VAL A 245 -8.21 13.14 1.52
CA VAL A 245 -7.66 12.93 0.17
C VAL A 245 -6.21 12.43 0.18
N GLN A 246 -5.45 12.67 1.25
CA GLN A 246 -4.07 12.19 1.44
C GLN A 246 -4.00 10.71 1.83
N VAL A 247 -5.13 10.06 2.15
CA VAL A 247 -5.19 8.68 2.66
C VAL A 247 -5.82 7.76 1.62
N ILE A 248 -4.99 6.92 0.98
CA ILE A 248 -5.31 6.18 -0.24
C ILE A 248 -5.37 4.68 0.04
N ASP A 249 -6.50 4.07 -0.31
CA ASP A 249 -6.71 2.63 -0.24
C ASP A 249 -6.22 1.96 -1.54
N LEU A 250 -5.16 1.16 -1.43
CA LEU A 250 -4.56 0.42 -2.54
C LEU A 250 -5.45 -0.73 -3.05
N SER A 251 -6.47 -1.14 -2.29
CA SER A 251 -7.48 -2.09 -2.77
C SER A 251 -8.45 -1.46 -3.78
N GLU A 252 -8.53 -0.14 -3.80
CA GLU A 252 -9.39 0.63 -4.71
C GLU A 252 -8.60 1.31 -5.82
N ARG A 253 -7.34 1.64 -5.56
CA ARG A 253 -6.48 2.39 -6.48
C ARG A 253 -5.10 1.81 -6.55
N LYS A 254 -4.54 1.78 -7.75
CA LYS A 254 -3.16 1.32 -7.96
C LYS A 254 -2.16 2.40 -7.55
N PRO A 255 -0.89 2.03 -7.26
CA PRO A 255 0.19 2.95 -6.92
C PRO A 255 0.35 4.18 -7.82
N PRO A 256 0.15 4.12 -9.16
CA PRO A 256 0.26 5.33 -9.98
C PRO A 256 -0.69 6.45 -9.56
N ALA A 257 -1.88 6.10 -9.07
CA ALA A 257 -2.83 7.09 -8.55
C ALA A 257 -2.35 7.68 -7.22
N ALA A 258 -1.66 6.91 -6.37
CA ALA A 258 -1.07 7.46 -5.14
C ALA A 258 0.15 8.34 -5.43
N LEU A 259 1.00 7.90 -6.37
CA LEU A 259 2.21 8.61 -6.77
C LEU A 259 1.93 9.88 -7.58
N GLN A 260 0.71 10.05 -8.10
CA GLN A 260 0.26 11.31 -8.72
C GLN A 260 0.48 12.52 -7.79
N TRP A 261 0.42 12.34 -6.47
CA TRP A 261 0.73 13.41 -5.51
C TRP A 261 2.13 14.01 -5.71
N CYS A 262 3.13 13.20 -6.07
CA CYS A 262 4.49 13.68 -6.34
C CYS A 262 4.52 14.60 -7.55
N VAL A 263 3.78 14.25 -8.61
CA VAL A 263 3.64 15.07 -9.82
C VAL A 263 2.92 16.39 -9.51
N LEU A 264 1.84 16.33 -8.72
CA LEU A 264 1.02 17.50 -8.39
C LEU A 264 1.71 18.51 -7.46
N LEU A 265 2.68 18.06 -6.67
CA LEU A 265 3.41 18.86 -5.69
C LEU A 265 4.84 19.19 -6.13
N SER A 266 5.29 18.69 -7.27
CA SER A 266 6.60 19.00 -7.84
C SER A 266 6.81 20.53 -7.93
N PRO A 267 7.98 21.05 -7.55
CA PRO A 267 9.25 20.35 -7.25
C PRO A 267 9.43 19.90 -5.80
N LYS A 268 8.39 19.91 -4.95
CA LYS A 268 8.54 19.45 -3.56
C LYS A 268 8.56 17.94 -3.46
N THR A 269 9.45 17.43 -2.61
CA THR A 269 9.46 16.03 -2.21
C THR A 269 8.26 15.71 -1.32
N VAL A 270 7.62 14.57 -1.58
CA VAL A 270 6.46 14.07 -0.84
C VAL A 270 6.89 12.89 0.02
N ASN A 271 6.42 12.84 1.27
CA ASN A 271 6.61 11.69 2.14
C ASN A 271 5.46 10.71 1.90
N ILE A 272 5.77 9.44 1.65
CA ILE A 272 4.79 8.38 1.46
C ILE A 272 4.94 7.34 2.56
N LEU A 273 3.92 7.24 3.42
CA LEU A 273 3.81 6.18 4.41
C LEU A 273 3.09 4.97 3.81
N VAL A 274 3.81 3.86 3.65
CA VAL A 274 3.28 2.61 3.11
C VAL A 274 2.98 1.66 4.25
N ALA A 275 1.69 1.41 4.50
CA ALA A 275 1.26 0.38 5.44
C ALA A 275 0.98 -0.93 4.69
N GLY A 276 1.89 -1.89 4.84
CA GLY A 276 1.91 -3.10 4.03
C GLY A 276 3.00 -4.09 4.46
N GLY A 277 3.13 -5.19 3.72
CA GLY A 277 4.31 -6.05 3.78
C GLY A 277 5.32 -5.68 2.69
N ASP A 278 6.41 -6.44 2.60
CA ASP A 278 7.52 -6.22 1.66
C ASP A 278 7.04 -6.06 0.21
N GLY A 279 6.17 -6.94 -0.28
CA GLY A 279 5.62 -6.84 -1.65
C GLY A 279 4.85 -5.54 -1.93
N THR A 280 4.13 -4.98 -0.94
CA THR A 280 3.46 -3.68 -1.11
C THR A 280 4.47 -2.54 -1.22
N VAL A 281 5.54 -2.59 -0.41
CA VAL A 281 6.60 -1.58 -0.42
C VAL A 281 7.38 -1.64 -1.74
N SER A 282 7.81 -2.83 -2.17
CA SER A 282 8.49 -3.03 -3.46
C SER A 282 7.60 -2.63 -4.65
N TRP A 283 6.28 -2.83 -4.56
CA TRP A 283 5.35 -2.37 -5.60
C TRP A 283 5.31 -0.83 -5.71
N MET A 284 5.30 -0.13 -4.58
CA MET A 284 5.36 1.34 -4.55
C MET A 284 6.69 1.85 -5.11
N LEU A 285 7.83 1.34 -4.63
CA LEU A 285 9.16 1.73 -5.10
C LEU A 285 9.35 1.46 -6.59
N SER A 286 8.97 0.27 -7.06
CA SER A 286 9.03 -0.10 -8.48
C SER A 286 8.16 0.80 -9.35
N THR A 287 6.99 1.20 -8.85
CA THR A 287 6.10 2.08 -9.61
C THR A 287 6.64 3.50 -9.65
N SER A 288 7.20 4.00 -8.53
CA SER A 288 7.87 5.31 -8.48
C SER A 288 8.94 5.42 -9.56
N HIS A 289 9.82 4.42 -9.62
CA HIS A 289 10.87 4.36 -10.64
C HIS A 289 10.32 4.30 -12.08
N LYS A 290 9.32 3.45 -12.33
CA LYS A 290 8.72 3.32 -13.67
C LYS A 290 8.02 4.59 -14.15
N LEU A 291 7.56 5.42 -13.22
CA LEU A 291 6.95 6.71 -13.53
C LEU A 291 7.98 7.83 -13.69
N ASP A 292 9.26 7.55 -13.43
CA ASP A 292 10.37 8.50 -13.58
C ASP A 292 10.10 9.81 -12.83
N LEU A 293 9.72 9.69 -11.55
CA LEU A 293 9.34 10.83 -10.71
C LEU A 293 10.56 11.65 -10.31
N ASP A 294 10.48 12.96 -10.52
CA ASP A 294 11.48 13.93 -10.08
C ASP A 294 10.81 15.09 -9.31
N PRO A 295 11.05 15.22 -7.99
CA PRO A 295 11.85 14.34 -7.13
C PRO A 295 11.16 12.99 -6.82
N GLU A 296 11.95 11.93 -6.57
CA GLU A 296 11.44 10.67 -6.03
C GLU A 296 10.89 10.87 -4.59
N PRO A 297 9.77 10.23 -4.21
CA PRO A 297 9.18 10.37 -2.87
C PRO A 297 10.01 9.68 -1.78
N LEU A 298 9.98 10.23 -0.57
CA LEU A 298 10.59 9.59 0.61
C LEU A 298 9.64 8.55 1.19
N LEU A 299 10.10 7.31 1.32
CA LEU A 299 9.25 6.20 1.79
C LEU A 299 9.48 5.87 3.26
N SER A 300 8.40 5.79 4.03
CA SER A 300 8.34 5.24 5.40
C SER A 300 7.36 4.06 5.46
N ILE A 301 7.49 3.17 6.44
CA ILE A 301 6.76 1.88 6.47
C ILE A 301 5.94 1.72 7.75
N ILE A 302 4.72 1.19 7.65
CA ILE A 302 4.04 0.51 8.77
C ILE A 302 4.02 -1.00 8.45
N PRO A 303 4.68 -1.84 9.26
CA PRO A 303 4.80 -3.28 9.00
C PRO A 303 3.48 -4.03 9.22
N LEU A 304 2.74 -4.27 8.14
CA LEU A 304 1.48 -5.03 8.15
C LEU A 304 1.61 -6.46 7.59
N GLY A 305 2.78 -6.84 7.08
CA GLY A 305 3.07 -8.18 6.57
C GLY A 305 3.48 -9.17 7.65
N THR A 306 3.85 -10.38 7.22
CA THR A 306 4.32 -11.47 8.10
C THR A 306 5.84 -11.41 8.32
N GLY A 307 6.62 -11.09 7.27
CA GLY A 307 8.08 -10.99 7.29
C GLY A 307 8.56 -9.60 7.71
N ASN A 308 8.19 -8.59 6.90
CA ASN A 308 8.52 -7.18 7.07
C ASN A 308 10.03 -6.94 7.10
N ASP A 309 10.79 -7.70 6.32
CA ASP A 309 12.25 -7.68 6.36
C ASP A 309 12.83 -6.29 6.07
N LEU A 310 12.26 -5.56 5.11
CA LEU A 310 12.69 -4.18 4.82
C LEU A 310 12.37 -3.22 5.97
N SER A 311 11.21 -3.40 6.61
CA SER A 311 10.81 -2.59 7.77
C SER A 311 11.78 -2.76 8.94
N ARG A 312 12.29 -3.99 9.15
CA ARG A 312 13.27 -4.29 10.20
C ARG A 312 14.58 -3.57 9.94
N VAL A 313 15.09 -3.65 8.72
CA VAL A 313 16.37 -3.06 8.31
C VAL A 313 16.33 -1.53 8.31
N LEU A 314 15.15 -0.95 8.07
CA LEU A 314 14.91 0.50 8.13
C LEU A 314 14.37 0.99 9.50
N ASN A 315 14.40 0.13 10.53
CA ASN A 315 13.98 0.43 11.90
C ASN A 315 12.50 0.82 12.09
N TRP A 316 11.63 0.52 11.12
CA TRP A 316 10.17 0.72 11.26
C TRP A 316 9.48 -0.38 12.05
N GLY A 317 10.24 -1.35 12.54
CA GLY A 317 9.79 -2.40 13.44
C GLY A 317 9.35 -3.68 12.73
N HIS A 318 9.08 -4.69 13.56
CA HIS A 318 8.78 -6.05 13.13
C HIS A 318 7.31 -6.26 12.74
N GLN A 319 6.42 -5.57 13.45
CA GLN A 319 4.97 -5.69 13.33
C GLN A 319 4.32 -4.43 13.88
N ASN A 320 3.17 -4.06 13.30
CA ASN A 320 2.34 -3.02 13.88
C ASN A 320 1.77 -3.49 15.23
N SER A 321 1.74 -2.58 16.21
CA SER A 321 1.04 -2.79 17.49
C SER A 321 -0.45 -3.04 17.28
N SER A 322 -1.10 -3.72 18.22
CA SER A 322 -2.56 -3.91 18.20
C SER A 322 -3.33 -2.60 18.33
N GLU A 323 -2.74 -1.62 19.02
CA GLU A 323 -3.25 -0.25 19.12
C GLU A 323 -2.29 0.67 18.35
N LEU A 324 -2.75 1.21 17.22
CA LEU A 324 -1.98 2.12 16.39
C LEU A 324 -1.93 3.51 17.04
N ASP A 325 -0.76 3.92 17.55
CA ASP A 325 -0.51 5.30 17.95
C ASP A 325 -0.09 6.13 16.74
N VAL A 326 -1.03 6.88 16.17
CA VAL A 326 -0.75 7.73 15.01
C VAL A 326 0.18 8.89 15.37
N GLU A 327 0.09 9.43 16.59
CA GLU A 327 0.95 10.56 16.96
C GLU A 327 2.41 10.13 17.05
N ASP A 328 2.67 8.95 17.60
CA ASP A 328 4.01 8.36 17.64
C ASP A 328 4.55 8.12 16.23
N VAL A 329 3.76 7.51 15.35
CA VAL A 329 4.16 7.30 13.95
C VAL A 329 4.47 8.62 13.24
N LEU A 330 3.64 9.66 13.42
CA LEU A 330 3.87 10.98 12.82
C LEU A 330 5.14 11.63 13.38
N LYS A 331 5.42 11.53 14.68
CA LYS A 331 6.67 12.00 15.30
C LYS A 331 7.88 11.26 14.73
N ASN A 332 7.81 9.94 14.65
CA ASN A 332 8.88 9.11 14.09
C ASN A 332 9.17 9.44 12.63
N ILE A 333 8.17 9.82 11.83
CA ILE A 333 8.40 10.30 10.45
C ILE A 333 9.08 11.69 10.43
N ILE A 334 8.74 12.59 11.35
CA ILE A 334 9.39 13.91 11.47
C ILE A 334 10.86 13.75 11.83
N ASP A 335 11.17 12.85 12.75
CA ASP A 335 12.52 12.62 13.28
C ASP A 335 13.33 11.63 12.42
N ALA A 336 12.71 11.01 11.42
CA ALA A 336 13.36 10.03 10.58
C ALA A 336 14.52 10.61 9.78
N LYS A 337 15.55 9.79 9.58
CA LYS A 337 16.74 10.16 8.82
C LYS A 337 16.59 9.72 7.36
N LEU A 338 16.99 10.58 6.44
CA LEU A 338 17.12 10.20 5.03
C LEU A 338 18.23 9.17 4.86
N SER A 339 17.93 8.10 4.13
CA SER A 339 18.88 7.10 3.67
C SER A 339 18.62 6.75 2.21
N GLU A 340 19.54 5.99 1.64
CA GLU A 340 19.42 5.44 0.31
C GLU A 340 19.24 3.93 0.40
N LEU A 341 18.49 3.36 -0.55
CA LEU A 341 18.31 1.92 -0.72
C LEU A 341 18.67 1.56 -2.16
N ASP A 342 19.55 0.58 -2.33
CA ASP A 342 19.95 0.13 -3.66
C ASP A 342 18.77 -0.52 -4.39
N ARG A 343 18.58 -0.11 -5.65
CA ARG A 343 17.60 -0.65 -6.56
C ARG A 343 18.30 -1.58 -7.54
N TRP A 344 17.92 -2.85 -7.51
CA TRP A 344 18.47 -3.87 -8.38
C TRP A 344 17.48 -4.24 -9.48
N LYS A 345 17.98 -4.46 -10.70
CA LYS A 345 17.21 -4.97 -11.83
C LYS A 345 17.47 -6.47 -11.96
N VAL A 346 16.40 -7.25 -11.93
CA VAL A 346 16.40 -8.68 -12.27
C VAL A 346 15.83 -8.84 -13.68
N GLU A 347 16.69 -9.14 -14.64
CA GLU A 347 16.32 -9.31 -16.04
C GLU A 347 16.27 -10.80 -16.42
N VAL A 348 15.08 -11.24 -16.85
CA VAL A 348 14.85 -12.58 -17.39
C VAL A 348 14.97 -12.52 -18.91
N ILE A 349 16.09 -13.01 -19.43
CA ILE A 349 16.40 -13.06 -20.86
C ILE A 349 15.79 -14.35 -21.41
N SER A 350 14.73 -14.19 -22.19
CA SER A 350 14.03 -15.33 -22.80
C SER A 350 14.83 -15.91 -23.96
N ASN A 351 14.92 -17.24 -24.01
CA ASN A 351 15.43 -17.93 -25.18
C ASN A 351 14.45 -17.78 -26.36
N ARG A 352 14.97 -17.82 -27.60
CA ARG A 352 14.12 -17.84 -28.80
C ARG A 352 13.26 -19.11 -28.77
N HIS A 353 11.94 -18.97 -28.84
CA HIS A 353 11.03 -20.10 -29.02
C HIS A 353 10.46 -20.01 -30.44
N LEU A 354 10.68 -21.05 -31.27
CA LEU A 354 10.22 -21.09 -32.67
C LEU A 354 10.71 -19.90 -33.53
N GLY A 355 11.92 -19.38 -33.27
CA GLY A 355 12.49 -18.26 -34.02
C GLY A 355 12.00 -16.86 -33.61
N LEU A 356 10.98 -16.75 -32.75
CA LEU A 356 10.46 -15.48 -32.23
C LEU A 356 11.13 -15.12 -30.90
N LYS A 357 11.60 -13.87 -30.77
CA LYS A 357 12.18 -13.32 -29.54
C LYS A 357 11.04 -12.86 -28.63
N LEU A 358 10.75 -13.63 -27.59
CA LEU A 358 9.85 -13.20 -26.52
C LEU A 358 10.43 -11.97 -25.81
N PRO A 359 9.59 -11.01 -25.38
CA PRO A 359 10.08 -9.85 -24.63
C PRO A 359 10.69 -10.30 -23.31
N ASN A 360 11.84 -9.71 -22.97
CA ASN A 360 12.47 -9.92 -21.66
C ASN A 360 11.51 -9.46 -20.56
N LYS A 361 11.48 -10.19 -19.45
CA LYS A 361 10.79 -9.73 -18.24
C LYS A 361 11.79 -9.01 -17.35
N THR A 362 11.36 -7.91 -16.75
CA THR A 362 12.19 -7.13 -15.84
C THR A 362 11.45 -6.92 -14.53
N TYR A 363 12.12 -7.25 -13.45
CA TYR A 363 11.69 -7.04 -12.07
C TYR A 363 12.68 -6.09 -11.38
N PHE A 364 12.20 -5.36 -10.38
CA PHE A 364 13.06 -4.60 -9.49
C PHE A 364 13.08 -5.31 -8.14
N MET A 365 14.26 -5.43 -7.56
CA MET A 365 14.52 -6.09 -6.29
C MET A 365 15.10 -5.07 -5.31
N TYR A 366 14.55 -5.06 -4.10
CA TYR A 366 14.96 -4.18 -3.01
C TYR A 366 15.43 -4.97 -1.79
N ASN A 367 14.89 -6.17 -1.58
CA ASN A 367 15.20 -7.01 -0.43
C ASN A 367 16.13 -8.14 -0.86
N TYR A 368 15.57 -9.12 -1.57
CA TYR A 368 16.30 -10.32 -1.99
C TYR A 368 15.55 -11.10 -3.06
N ALA A 369 16.29 -11.88 -3.83
CA ALA A 369 15.77 -12.87 -4.77
C ALA A 369 16.27 -14.25 -4.38
N SER A 370 15.49 -15.28 -4.70
CA SER A 370 15.95 -16.66 -4.49
C SER A 370 15.44 -17.60 -5.57
N ILE A 371 16.17 -18.70 -5.75
CA ILE A 371 15.84 -19.79 -6.66
C ILE A 371 16.00 -21.12 -5.90
N GLY A 372 15.02 -22.01 -6.06
CA GLY A 372 15.00 -23.30 -5.37
C GLY A 372 14.05 -23.32 -4.17
N VAL A 373 14.39 -24.07 -3.11
CA VAL A 373 13.46 -24.40 -2.03
C VAL A 373 12.88 -23.18 -1.30
N ASP A 374 13.64 -22.11 -1.11
CA ASP A 374 13.13 -20.86 -0.51
C ASP A 374 11.99 -20.25 -1.35
N ALA A 375 12.22 -20.12 -2.66
CA ALA A 375 11.21 -19.66 -3.61
C ALA A 375 10.02 -20.62 -3.73
N GLN A 376 10.25 -21.93 -3.58
CA GLN A 376 9.18 -22.93 -3.59
C GLN A 376 8.23 -22.75 -2.41
N VAL A 377 8.75 -22.43 -1.21
CA VAL A 377 7.93 -22.13 -0.05
C VAL A 377 7.08 -20.88 -0.30
N ALA A 378 7.66 -19.82 -0.86
CA ALA A 378 6.90 -18.64 -1.26
C ALA A 378 5.80 -18.97 -2.28
N LEU A 379 6.10 -19.81 -3.28
CA LEU A 379 5.15 -20.23 -4.31
C LEU A 379 3.99 -21.06 -3.73
N ASN A 380 4.29 -21.99 -2.82
CA ASN A 380 3.28 -22.80 -2.13
C ASN A 380 2.40 -21.94 -1.22
N PHE A 381 3.00 -20.97 -0.52
CA PHE A 381 2.26 -20.01 0.27
C PHE A 381 1.31 -19.17 -0.60
N HIS A 382 1.78 -18.66 -1.74
CA HIS A 382 0.93 -17.91 -2.68
C HIS A 382 -0.26 -18.73 -3.15
N LYS A 383 -0.04 -19.98 -3.61
CA LYS A 383 -1.12 -20.89 -4.04
C LYS A 383 -2.12 -21.18 -2.91
N THR A 384 -1.64 -21.32 -1.67
CA THR A 384 -2.47 -21.58 -0.49
C THR A 384 -3.32 -20.35 -0.13
N ARG A 385 -2.75 -19.15 -0.24
CA ARG A 385 -3.45 -17.87 0.01
C ARG A 385 -4.63 -17.65 -0.93
N ASP A 386 -4.54 -18.16 -2.17
CA ASP A 386 -5.61 -18.07 -3.16
C ASP A 386 -6.72 -19.12 -2.97
N SER A 387 -6.56 -20.04 -2.01
CA SER A 387 -7.55 -21.10 -1.74
C SER A 387 -8.74 -20.59 -0.91
N ILE A 388 -9.93 -21.13 -1.20
CA ILE A 388 -11.16 -20.82 -0.44
C ILE A 388 -11.09 -21.23 1.04
N PHE A 389 -10.13 -22.08 1.42
CA PHE A 389 -9.94 -22.52 2.81
C PHE A 389 -9.06 -21.55 3.63
N TYR A 390 -8.44 -20.54 3.00
CA TYR A 390 -7.58 -19.56 3.67
C TYR A 390 -8.36 -18.40 4.34
N ILE A 391 -9.68 -18.51 4.47
CA ILE A 391 -10.57 -17.46 5.01
C ILE A 391 -10.21 -17.01 6.45
N TYR A 392 -9.39 -17.78 7.18
CA TYR A 392 -8.94 -17.49 8.55
C TYR A 392 -7.41 -17.36 8.70
N GLY A 393 -6.69 -16.89 7.68
CA GLY A 393 -5.25 -16.70 7.75
C GLY A 393 -4.83 -15.69 8.83
N SER A 394 -4.19 -16.15 9.92
CA SER A 394 -3.56 -15.26 10.91
C SER A 394 -2.06 -15.06 10.62
N ARG A 395 -1.43 -13.99 11.11
CA ARG A 395 0.03 -13.81 10.94
C ARG A 395 0.82 -14.96 11.58
N LEU A 396 0.36 -15.44 12.74
CA LEU A 396 0.93 -16.60 13.42
C LEU A 396 0.74 -17.88 12.60
N PHE A 397 -0.45 -18.07 12.02
CA PHE A 397 -0.73 -19.17 11.10
C PHE A 397 0.14 -19.09 9.84
N ASN A 398 0.41 -17.89 9.32
CA ASN A 398 1.31 -17.70 8.20
C ASN A 398 2.73 -18.12 8.58
N LYS A 399 3.26 -17.64 9.71
CA LYS A 399 4.58 -18.08 10.20
C LYS A 399 4.62 -19.60 10.41
N MET A 400 3.55 -20.18 10.95
CA MET A 400 3.42 -21.62 11.10
C MET A 400 3.42 -22.33 9.74
N LEU A 401 2.68 -21.86 8.74
CA LEU A 401 2.70 -22.42 7.39
C LEU A 401 4.11 -22.38 6.78
N TYR A 402 4.84 -21.28 6.93
CA TYR A 402 6.25 -21.20 6.49
C TYR A 402 7.11 -22.27 7.17
N LEU A 403 6.96 -22.46 8.48
CA LEU A 403 7.65 -23.50 9.23
C LEU A 403 7.21 -24.93 8.81
N THR A 404 5.91 -25.13 8.55
CA THR A 404 5.33 -26.42 8.19
C THR A 404 5.75 -26.83 6.77
N PHE A 405 5.78 -25.88 5.84
CA PHE A 405 6.33 -26.10 4.50
C PHE A 405 7.85 -26.29 4.52
N GLY A 406 8.56 -25.67 5.48
CA GLY A 406 9.99 -25.92 5.69
C GLY A 406 10.30 -27.30 6.29
N THR A 407 9.40 -27.85 7.12
CA THR A 407 9.61 -29.11 7.87
C THR A 407 8.99 -30.35 7.19
N GLN A 408 7.92 -30.21 6.41
CA GLN A 408 7.36 -31.32 5.66
C GLN A 408 8.26 -31.67 4.46
N GLN A 409 8.72 -32.92 4.39
CA GLN A 409 9.41 -33.54 3.23
C GLN A 409 8.54 -33.60 1.95
N VAL A 410 7.47 -32.81 1.85
CA VAL A 410 6.58 -32.69 0.69
C VAL A 410 7.10 -31.63 -0.29
N VAL A 411 8.25 -30.99 -0.02
CA VAL A 411 9.05 -30.32 -1.06
C VAL A 411 9.63 -31.41 -1.94
N THR A 412 8.85 -31.78 -2.96
CA THR A 412 9.13 -32.81 -3.96
C THR A 412 10.53 -32.68 -4.55
N ALA A 413 11.02 -33.76 -5.13
CA ALA A 413 12.32 -33.89 -5.82
C ALA A 413 12.67 -32.75 -6.82
N ASP A 414 11.74 -31.85 -7.10
CA ASP A 414 11.80 -30.70 -8.01
C ASP A 414 12.78 -29.60 -7.64
N CYS A 415 13.37 -29.57 -6.43
CA CYS A 415 14.45 -28.62 -6.07
C CYS A 415 15.81 -29.30 -5.84
N LYS A 416 15.90 -30.63 -5.91
CA LYS A 416 17.15 -31.36 -5.73
C LYS A 416 18.11 -31.10 -6.88
N ASN A 417 19.40 -31.26 -6.58
CA ASN A 417 20.51 -31.12 -7.53
C ASN A 417 20.49 -29.76 -8.25
N LEU A 418 20.31 -28.65 -7.51
CA LEU A 418 20.25 -27.32 -8.11
C LEU A 418 21.55 -26.98 -8.87
N GLU A 419 22.69 -27.47 -8.39
CA GLU A 419 24.02 -27.34 -9.00
C GLU A 419 24.11 -27.93 -10.40
N LYS A 420 23.31 -28.96 -10.71
CA LYS A 420 23.24 -29.55 -12.06
C LYS A 420 22.30 -28.78 -12.98
N ARG A 421 21.44 -27.93 -12.41
CA ARG A 421 20.33 -27.27 -13.11
C ARG A 421 20.60 -25.81 -13.43
N LEU A 422 21.59 -25.20 -12.81
CA LEU A 422 22.02 -23.84 -13.15
C LEU A 422 23.53 -23.70 -13.06
N ASP A 423 24.07 -22.74 -13.79
CA ASP A 423 25.42 -22.23 -13.57
C ASP A 423 25.31 -20.83 -12.93
N LEU A 424 26.14 -20.56 -11.93
CA LEU A 424 26.19 -19.28 -11.22
C LEU A 424 27.49 -18.54 -11.56
N TYR A 425 27.36 -17.25 -11.87
CA TYR A 425 28.49 -16.36 -12.06
C TYR A 425 28.36 -15.14 -11.16
N LEU A 426 29.44 -14.81 -10.45
CA LEU A 426 29.58 -13.62 -9.63
C LEU A 426 30.63 -12.72 -10.27
N ASP A 427 30.21 -11.53 -10.71
CA ASP A 427 31.06 -10.59 -11.45
C ASP A 427 31.79 -11.24 -12.65
N GLY A 428 31.10 -12.15 -13.35
CA GLY A 428 31.63 -12.90 -14.49
C GLY A 428 32.49 -14.12 -14.14
N LYS A 429 32.80 -14.35 -12.86
CA LYS A 429 33.52 -15.55 -12.41
C LYS A 429 32.55 -16.69 -12.12
N HIS A 430 32.77 -17.84 -12.76
CA HIS A 430 32.00 -19.05 -12.49
C HIS A 430 32.22 -19.51 -11.04
N ILE A 431 31.13 -19.88 -10.35
CA ILE A 431 31.16 -20.42 -9.00
C ILE A 431 30.80 -21.91 -9.07
N ASP A 432 31.69 -22.75 -8.57
CA ASP A 432 31.45 -24.17 -8.45
C ASP A 432 30.52 -24.43 -7.25
N LEU A 433 29.31 -24.89 -7.55
CA LEU A 433 28.27 -25.10 -6.54
C LEU A 433 28.35 -26.52 -5.95
N PRO A 434 28.30 -26.68 -4.62
CA PRO A 434 28.07 -27.98 -4.00
C PRO A 434 26.59 -28.39 -4.18
N GLU A 435 26.22 -29.56 -3.67
CA GLU A 435 24.83 -30.03 -3.68
C GLU A 435 23.94 -29.09 -2.84
N LEU A 436 23.25 -28.17 -3.53
CA LEU A 436 22.38 -27.17 -2.92
C LEU A 436 20.95 -27.36 -3.40
N GLU A 437 20.00 -26.90 -2.59
CA GLU A 437 18.57 -26.86 -2.95
C GLU A 437 18.05 -25.43 -3.09
N SER A 438 18.81 -24.41 -2.67
CA SER A 438 18.46 -23.01 -2.90
C SER A 438 19.69 -22.10 -2.96
N ILE A 439 19.58 -21.04 -3.77
CA ILE A 439 20.49 -19.90 -3.80
C ILE A 439 19.68 -18.64 -3.47
N VAL A 440 20.19 -17.82 -2.57
CA VAL A 440 19.58 -16.55 -2.15
C VAL A 440 20.55 -15.42 -2.44
N ILE A 441 20.06 -14.37 -3.11
CA ILE A 441 20.77 -13.14 -3.47
C ILE A 441 20.17 -12.03 -2.62
N LEU A 442 20.94 -11.50 -1.68
CA LEU A 442 20.51 -10.54 -0.67
C LEU A 442 21.02 -9.14 -1.01
N ASN A 443 20.15 -8.15 -0.89
CA ASN A 443 20.52 -6.73 -0.77
C ASN A 443 20.44 -6.26 0.69
N ILE A 444 19.49 -6.79 1.46
CA ILE A 444 19.30 -6.43 2.87
C ILE A 444 19.74 -7.56 3.80
N SER A 445 20.08 -7.20 5.03
CA SER A 445 20.54 -8.13 6.07
C SER A 445 19.43 -8.91 6.78
N SER A 446 18.21 -8.89 6.26
CA SER A 446 17.05 -9.56 6.82
C SER A 446 16.41 -10.46 5.76
N TRP A 447 16.34 -11.76 6.07
CA TRP A 447 15.70 -12.76 5.23
C TRP A 447 14.71 -13.58 6.06
N GLY A 448 13.60 -14.00 5.46
CA GLY A 448 12.70 -14.97 6.07
C GLY A 448 12.13 -14.56 7.43
N ALA A 449 11.76 -13.28 7.60
CA ALA A 449 11.23 -12.68 8.82
C ALA A 449 12.26 -12.36 9.92
N GLY A 450 13.42 -11.82 9.55
CA GLY A 450 14.41 -11.26 10.48
C GLY A 450 15.73 -12.00 10.59
N VAL A 451 15.94 -13.07 9.82
CA VAL A 451 17.16 -13.88 9.90
C VAL A 451 18.28 -13.17 9.15
N ASN A 452 19.38 -12.86 9.84
CA ASN A 452 20.58 -12.29 9.22
C ASN A 452 21.53 -13.40 8.75
N LEU A 453 21.33 -13.85 7.50
CA LEU A 453 22.10 -14.94 6.92
C LEU A 453 23.60 -14.62 6.80
N TRP A 454 23.95 -13.39 6.44
CA TRP A 454 25.35 -13.04 6.17
C TRP A 454 26.20 -12.93 7.44
N SER A 455 25.62 -12.43 8.53
CA SER A 455 26.35 -12.25 9.80
C SER A 455 26.50 -13.53 10.63
N MET A 456 25.78 -14.61 10.28
CA MET A 456 25.85 -15.88 11.01
C MET A 456 27.21 -16.59 10.90
N VAL A 457 27.99 -16.30 9.86
CA VAL A 457 29.32 -16.89 9.66
C VAL A 457 30.38 -15.88 10.07
N SER A 458 31.22 -16.25 11.03
CA SER A 458 32.37 -15.43 11.47
C SER A 458 33.33 -15.15 10.31
N ASP A 459 33.73 -13.89 10.17
CA ASP A 459 34.59 -13.43 9.09
C ASP A 459 35.99 -14.06 9.20
N SER A 460 36.21 -15.13 8.44
CA SER A 460 37.54 -15.67 8.17
C SER A 460 38.06 -14.99 6.89
N SER A 461 38.69 -13.83 7.09
CA SER A 461 39.48 -13.07 6.10
C SER A 461 38.75 -12.49 4.87
N GLY A 462 38.53 -11.16 4.87
CA GLY A 462 38.42 -10.34 3.65
C GLY A 462 37.02 -9.95 3.15
N THR A 463 35.93 -10.49 3.72
CA THR A 463 34.55 -10.08 3.38
C THR A 463 34.16 -8.76 4.04
N THR A 464 33.54 -7.86 3.29
CA THR A 464 32.98 -6.61 3.81
C THR A 464 31.65 -6.85 4.52
N SER A 465 31.36 -6.04 5.53
CA SER A 465 30.05 -6.05 6.20
C SER A 465 28.95 -5.74 5.18
N GLN A 466 27.89 -6.53 5.20
CA GLN A 466 26.72 -6.33 4.33
C GLN A 466 26.10 -4.94 4.55
N SER A 467 25.70 -4.30 3.46
CA SER A 467 24.99 -3.03 3.46
C SER A 467 23.97 -2.99 2.31
N TYR A 468 22.83 -2.33 2.53
CA TYR A 468 21.75 -2.21 1.53
C TYR A 468 21.91 -1.01 0.59
N HIS A 469 23.03 -0.30 0.68
CA HIS A 469 23.30 0.96 -0.04
C HIS A 469 24.75 1.08 -0.54
N ASP A 470 25.47 -0.03 -0.67
CA ASP A 470 26.88 -0.06 -1.12
C ASP A 470 27.07 -0.50 -2.58
N GLY A 471 25.98 -0.90 -3.25
CA GLY A 471 26.00 -1.43 -4.62
C GLY A 471 26.59 -2.83 -4.73
N ILE A 472 26.52 -3.63 -3.67
CA ILE A 472 27.02 -5.01 -3.58
C ILE A 472 25.86 -5.93 -3.14
N LEU A 473 25.84 -7.17 -3.66
CA LEU A 473 24.90 -8.21 -3.26
C LEU A 473 25.64 -9.34 -2.55
N GLU A 474 25.05 -9.86 -1.48
CA GLU A 474 25.49 -11.08 -0.82
C GLU A 474 24.80 -12.30 -1.40
N VAL A 475 25.57 -13.31 -1.79
CA VAL A 475 25.04 -14.55 -2.36
C VAL A 475 25.34 -15.72 -1.42
N VAL A 476 24.29 -16.45 -1.05
CA VAL A 476 24.37 -17.58 -0.12
C VAL A 476 23.65 -18.82 -0.65
N GLY A 477 24.17 -19.99 -0.29
CA GLY A 477 23.60 -21.29 -0.60
C GLY A 477 22.93 -21.94 0.60
N ILE A 478 21.82 -22.66 0.36
CA ILE A 478 21.08 -23.43 1.35
C ILE A 478 20.97 -24.89 0.86
N TYR A 479 21.39 -25.82 1.72
CA TYR A 479 21.44 -27.26 1.41
C TYR A 479 20.08 -27.94 1.30
N SER A 480 19.09 -27.55 2.09
CA SER A 480 17.77 -28.19 2.10
C SER A 480 16.70 -27.37 2.81
N SER A 481 15.43 -27.79 2.71
CA SER A 481 14.34 -27.24 3.53
C SER A 481 14.59 -27.40 5.03
N PHE A 482 15.21 -28.52 5.44
CA PHE A 482 15.59 -28.75 6.83
C PHE A 482 16.68 -27.77 7.28
N HIS A 483 17.71 -27.57 6.45
CA HIS A 483 18.73 -26.57 6.71
C HIS A 483 18.13 -25.17 6.83
N MET A 484 17.17 -24.83 5.97
CA MET A 484 16.42 -23.57 6.03
C MET A 484 15.71 -23.37 7.37
N ALA A 485 15.07 -24.41 7.91
CA ALA A 485 14.45 -24.36 9.24
C ALA A 485 15.49 -24.19 10.37
N GLN A 486 16.65 -24.86 10.27
CA GLN A 486 17.75 -24.70 11.22
C GLN A 486 18.31 -23.27 11.23
N LEU A 487 18.39 -22.62 10.07
CA LEU A 487 18.79 -21.21 9.94
C LEU A 487 17.80 -20.29 10.66
N GLN A 488 16.49 -20.53 10.50
CA GLN A 488 15.45 -19.72 11.15
C GLN A 488 15.47 -19.79 12.68
N VAL A 489 15.92 -20.92 13.25
CA VAL A 489 16.06 -21.09 14.72
C VAL A 489 17.49 -20.82 15.21
N GLY A 490 18.42 -20.43 14.32
CA GLY A 490 19.78 -20.05 14.68
C GLY A 490 20.72 -21.19 15.09
N ILE A 491 20.45 -22.43 14.66
CA ILE A 491 21.28 -23.61 14.98
C ILE A 491 22.15 -24.11 13.82
N SER A 492 22.16 -23.38 12.70
CA SER A 492 23.04 -23.63 11.55
C SER A 492 23.47 -22.31 10.92
N THR A 493 24.40 -22.38 9.97
CA THR A 493 24.92 -21.22 9.21
C THR A 493 24.82 -21.49 7.71
N PRO A 494 24.50 -20.46 6.88
CA PRO A 494 24.40 -20.64 5.44
C PRO A 494 25.77 -20.81 4.79
N LEU A 495 25.81 -21.34 3.57
CA LEU A 495 27.03 -21.37 2.77
C LEU A 495 27.25 -20.00 2.11
N LYS A 496 28.28 -19.25 2.49
CA LYS A 496 28.68 -18.01 1.80
C LYS A 496 29.26 -18.35 0.41
N LEU A 497 28.59 -17.93 -0.67
CA LEU A 497 29.07 -18.13 -2.04
C LEU A 497 29.91 -16.94 -2.53
N GLY A 498 29.61 -15.74 -2.04
CA GLY A 498 30.42 -14.54 -2.28
C GLY A 498 29.62 -13.25 -2.24
N GLN A 499 30.31 -12.15 -2.51
CA GLN A 499 29.73 -10.82 -2.76
C GLN A 499 29.96 -10.45 -4.24
N ALA A 500 28.99 -9.79 -4.87
CA ALA A 500 29.07 -9.42 -6.28
C ALA A 500 28.29 -8.14 -6.61
N LYS A 501 28.75 -7.41 -7.63
CA LYS A 501 27.99 -6.28 -8.22
C LYS A 501 27.04 -6.73 -9.32
N VAL A 502 27.32 -7.89 -9.93
CA VAL A 502 26.50 -8.51 -10.96
C VAL A 502 26.42 -9.99 -10.68
N VAL A 503 25.19 -10.52 -10.66
CA VAL A 503 24.93 -11.96 -10.52
C VAL A 503 24.26 -12.46 -11.79
N ASP A 504 24.90 -13.38 -12.50
CA ASP A 504 24.33 -14.05 -13.66
C ASP A 504 24.00 -15.50 -13.32
N ILE A 505 22.77 -15.93 -13.61
CA ILE A 505 22.31 -17.32 -13.45
C ILE A 505 21.92 -17.85 -14.82
N HIS A 506 22.55 -18.93 -15.25
CA HIS A 506 22.16 -19.68 -16.45
C HIS A 506 21.35 -20.90 -16.04
N LEU A 507 20.02 -20.77 -16.11
CA LEU A 507 19.11 -21.81 -15.72
C LEU A 507 18.88 -22.80 -16.88
N LYS A 508 19.26 -24.06 -16.68
CA LYS A 508 19.16 -25.15 -17.67
C LYS A 508 17.82 -25.87 -17.62
N GLN A 509 17.18 -25.92 -16.45
CA GLN A 509 15.90 -26.59 -16.21
C GLN A 509 14.96 -25.67 -15.44
N LYS A 510 13.63 -25.84 -15.60
CA LYS A 510 12.65 -25.04 -14.84
C LYS A 510 12.95 -25.06 -13.34
N ALA A 511 12.73 -23.96 -12.63
CA ALA A 511 12.88 -23.90 -11.17
C ALA A 511 11.97 -22.83 -10.56
N PRO A 512 11.52 -22.99 -9.30
CA PRO A 512 10.82 -21.94 -8.58
C PRO A 512 11.76 -20.77 -8.30
N MET A 513 11.29 -19.55 -8.53
CA MET A 513 12.02 -18.30 -8.27
C MET A 513 11.10 -17.28 -7.59
N GLN A 514 11.66 -16.41 -6.77
CA GLN A 514 10.94 -15.28 -6.19
C GLN A 514 11.83 -14.03 -6.14
N VAL A 515 11.18 -12.86 -6.15
CA VAL A 515 11.81 -11.56 -5.90
C VAL A 515 10.94 -10.80 -4.92
N ASP A 516 11.51 -10.33 -3.81
CA ASP A 516 10.83 -9.58 -2.75
C ASP A 516 9.50 -10.22 -2.27
N GLY A 517 9.45 -11.56 -2.27
CA GLY A 517 8.29 -12.34 -1.86
C GLY A 517 7.25 -12.61 -2.95
N GLU A 518 7.45 -12.15 -4.19
CA GLU A 518 6.60 -12.47 -5.34
C GLU A 518 7.15 -13.68 -6.12
N PRO A 519 6.49 -14.86 -6.06
CA PRO A 519 7.04 -16.10 -6.59
C PRO A 519 6.48 -16.48 -7.98
N TRP A 520 7.25 -17.24 -8.76
CA TRP A 520 6.82 -17.86 -10.02
C TRP A 520 7.65 -19.11 -10.38
N GLU A 521 7.16 -19.88 -11.35
CA GLU A 521 7.92 -20.95 -12.00
C GLU A 521 8.76 -20.37 -13.15
N GLN A 522 10.09 -20.37 -13.00
CA GLN A 522 11.01 -19.82 -13.99
C GLN A 522 11.42 -20.92 -14.99
N PRO A 523 11.11 -20.77 -16.30
CA PRO A 523 11.61 -21.69 -17.32
C PRO A 523 13.12 -21.52 -17.57
N PRO A 524 13.77 -22.47 -18.28
CA PRO A 524 15.17 -22.34 -18.68
C PRO A 524 15.46 -21.03 -19.41
N GLY A 525 16.57 -20.39 -19.08
CA GLY A 525 16.92 -19.07 -19.59
C GLY A 525 18.07 -18.45 -18.84
N LYS A 526 18.42 -17.21 -19.20
CA LYS A 526 19.44 -16.43 -18.48
C LYS A 526 18.78 -15.39 -17.61
N LEU A 527 19.24 -15.28 -16.38
CA LEU A 527 18.82 -14.29 -15.41
C LEU A 527 20.02 -13.43 -15.08
N LYS A 528 19.82 -12.11 -15.01
CA LYS A 528 20.88 -11.18 -14.63
C LYS A 528 20.37 -10.23 -13.57
N VAL A 529 21.06 -10.16 -12.43
CA VAL A 529 20.84 -9.17 -11.38
C VAL A 529 21.93 -8.13 -11.47
N SER A 530 21.55 -6.86 -11.58
CA SER A 530 22.49 -5.75 -11.74
C SER A 530 21.97 -4.47 -11.11
N PHE A 531 22.89 -3.63 -10.62
CA PHE A 531 22.57 -2.35 -10.01
C PHE A 531 21.92 -1.39 -11.01
N VAL A 532 20.96 -0.57 -10.56
CA VAL A 532 20.31 0.48 -11.35
C VAL A 532 20.70 1.85 -10.83
N ASN A 533 20.21 2.18 -9.64
CA ASN A 533 20.44 3.42 -8.91
C ASN A 533 20.01 3.19 -7.46
N ARG A 534 19.90 4.27 -6.68
CA ARG A 534 19.35 4.24 -5.33
C ARG A 534 18.03 4.98 -5.27
N CYS A 535 17.15 4.53 -4.38
CA CYS A 535 15.92 5.24 -4.06
C CYS A 535 15.97 5.80 -2.63
N PRO A 536 15.41 7.00 -2.40
CA PRO A 536 15.41 7.62 -1.09
C PRO A 536 14.37 6.96 -0.17
N VAL A 537 14.81 6.57 1.03
CA VAL A 537 13.98 5.96 2.07
C VAL A 537 14.22 6.65 3.41
N LEU A 538 13.25 6.53 4.32
CA LEU A 538 13.38 7.06 5.67
C LEU A 538 13.75 5.93 6.64
N ILE A 539 14.70 6.20 7.53
CA ILE A 539 15.07 5.32 8.64
C ILE A 539 14.52 5.91 9.94
N ASN A 540 13.75 5.11 10.66
CA ASN A 540 13.28 5.50 11.98
C ASN A 540 14.45 5.54 12.98
N GLN A 541 14.58 6.64 13.72
CA GLN A 541 15.63 6.82 14.73
C GLN A 541 15.17 6.36 16.14
N ASN A 542 13.86 6.31 16.36
CA ASN A 542 13.27 6.12 17.69
C ASN A 542 12.82 4.67 17.93
N SER A 543 13.28 3.72 17.12
CA SER A 543 12.95 2.31 17.34
C SER A 543 13.58 1.83 18.64
N SER A 544 12.78 1.72 19.69
CA SER A 544 13.06 0.84 20.81
C SER A 544 13.10 -0.59 20.27
N GLU A 545 14.30 -1.18 20.20
CA GLU A 545 14.46 -2.64 20.05
C GLU A 545 13.74 -3.40 21.17
#